data_AF-A0A2N5Z4R3-F1
#
_entry.id   AF-A0A2N5Z4R3-F1
#
_cell.length_a   1.000
_cell.length_b   1.000
_cell.length_c   1.000
_cell.angle_alpha   90.00
_cell.angle_beta   90.00
_cell.angle_gamma   90.00
#
_symmetry.space_group_name_H-M   'P 1'
#
loop_
_entity.id
_entity.type
_entity.pdbx_description
1 polymer ?
#
loop_
_entity_poly.entity_id
_entity_poly.type
_entity_poly.pdbx_seq_one_letter_code
_entity_poly.pdbx_strand_id
1 'polypeptide(L)'
;MMKEITDILFSLIGSGIVLLFLVLFLFMNRWFFNRMKTTKESAQITKQTISILIILAGTLTFILSLPMDKSLKGQILSFLAIIISAAIALSSTTILGNLIAGIMNNSMGRFKIGDLIQV
;
A
#
# COMPACT_ATOMS: atom_id res chain seq x y z
N MET A 1 11.56 -39.42 2.60
CA MET A 1 12.56 -38.37 2.90
C MET A 1 13.04 -37.58 1.67
N MET A 2 13.89 -38.12 0.76
CA MET A 2 14.40 -37.30 -0.37
C MET A 2 13.31 -36.86 -1.37
N LYS A 3 12.28 -37.70 -1.60
CA LYS A 3 11.15 -37.41 -2.49
C LYS A 3 10.17 -36.37 -1.91
N GLU A 4 9.92 -36.41 -0.60
CA GLU A 4 9.07 -35.40 0.06
C GLU A 4 9.69 -34.00 0.02
N ILE A 5 11.02 -33.92 0.14
CA ILE A 5 11.75 -32.66 0.02
C ILE A 5 11.62 -32.08 -1.40
N THR A 6 11.72 -32.93 -2.43
CA THR A 6 11.55 -32.48 -3.82
C THR A 6 10.12 -32.03 -4.14
N ASP A 7 9.11 -32.66 -3.55
CA ASP A 7 7.70 -32.29 -3.76
C ASP A 7 7.36 -30.96 -3.10
N ILE A 8 7.88 -30.71 -1.89
CA ILE A 8 7.73 -29.42 -1.21
C ILE A 8 8.44 -28.31 -1.99
N LEU A 9 9.66 -28.56 -2.48
CA LEU A 9 10.40 -27.61 -3.30
C LEU A 9 9.64 -27.27 -4.59
N PHE A 10 9.07 -28.27 -5.27
CA PHE A 10 8.32 -28.06 -6.49
C PHE A 10 7.03 -27.26 -6.24
N SER A 11 6.39 -27.48 -5.10
CA SER A 11 5.20 -26.74 -4.67
C SER A 11 5.50 -25.26 -4.37
N LEU A 12 6.69 -24.96 -3.82
CA LEU A 12 7.12 -23.59 -3.51
C LEU A 12 7.64 -22.80 -4.73
N ILE A 13 7.96 -23.46 -5.85
CA ILE A 13 8.43 -22.76 -7.05
C ILE A 13 7.39 -21.73 -7.53
N GLY A 14 6.10 -22.05 -7.46
CA GLY A 14 5.03 -21.14 -7.88
C GLY A 14 5.02 -19.85 -7.05
N SER A 15 5.06 -19.95 -5.73
CA SER A 15 5.10 -18.78 -4.84
C SER A 15 6.43 -18.02 -4.92
N GLY A 16 7.54 -18.73 -5.15
CA GLY A 16 8.86 -18.13 -5.39
C GLY A 16 8.90 -17.27 -6.66
N ILE A 17 8.27 -17.72 -7.74
CA ILE A 17 8.15 -16.95 -8.99
C ILE A 17 7.34 -15.67 -8.74
N VAL A 18 6.21 -15.76 -8.03
CA VAL A 18 5.39 -14.59 -7.70
C VAL A 18 6.17 -13.56 -6.88
N LEU A 19 6.96 -14.01 -5.89
CA LEU A 19 7.85 -13.11 -5.14
C LEU A 19 8.88 -12.45 -6.03
N LEU A 20 9.49 -13.20 -6.95
CA LEU A 20 10.49 -12.67 -7.87
C LEU A 20 9.88 -11.59 -8.78
N PHE A 21 8.69 -11.83 -9.33
CA PHE A 21 7.96 -10.83 -10.11
C PHE A 21 7.61 -9.59 -9.29
N LEU A 22 7.19 -9.75 -8.04
CA LEU A 22 6.90 -8.64 -7.13
C LEU A 22 8.13 -7.77 -6.89
N VAL A 23 9.27 -8.39 -6.57
CA VAL A 23 10.54 -7.69 -6.36
C VAL A 23 10.99 -6.98 -7.64
N LEU A 24 10.87 -7.66 -8.79
CA LEU A 24 11.18 -7.08 -10.09
C LEU A 24 10.30 -5.85 -10.38
N PHE A 25 8.99 -5.95 -10.12
CA PHE A 25 8.04 -4.86 -10.35
C PHE A 25 8.33 -3.67 -9.44
N LEU A 26 8.65 -3.90 -8.16
CA LEU A 26 9.09 -2.84 -7.23
C LEU A 26 10.40 -2.20 -7.67
N PHE A 27 11.35 -2.99 -8.16
CA PHE A 27 12.61 -2.49 -8.69
C PHE A 27 12.38 -1.63 -9.93
N MET A 28 11.55 -2.10 -10.87
CA MET A 28 11.17 -1.36 -12.08
C MET A 28 10.47 -0.04 -11.73
N ASN A 29 9.53 -0.09 -10.78
CA ASN A 29 8.83 1.08 -10.27
C ASN A 29 9.81 2.09 -9.68
N ARG A 30 10.71 1.64 -8.80
CA ARG A 30 11.75 2.50 -8.20
C ARG A 30 12.67 3.10 -9.25
N TRP A 31 13.10 2.29 -10.22
CA TRP A 31 13.96 2.73 -11.31
C TRP A 31 13.28 3.79 -12.17
N PHE A 32 12.03 3.57 -12.57
CA PHE A 32 11.22 4.50 -13.35
C PHE A 32 11.06 5.85 -12.64
N PHE A 33 10.64 5.84 -11.37
CA PHE A 33 10.49 7.07 -10.60
C PHE A 33 11.81 7.77 -10.26
N ASN A 34 12.92 7.03 -10.12
CA ASN A 34 14.24 7.64 -9.93
C ASN A 34 14.80 8.28 -11.21
N ARG A 35 14.37 7.81 -12.40
CA ARG A 35 14.72 8.43 -13.69
C ARG A 35 13.96 9.73 -13.91
N MET A 36 12.79 9.87 -13.30
CA MET A 36 12.02 11.11 -13.29
C MET A 36 12.68 12.12 -12.32
N LYS A 37 13.42 13.10 -12.86
CA LYS A 37 13.96 14.26 -12.12
C LYS A 37 12.81 15.14 -11.63
N THR A 38 12.07 14.68 -10.64
CA THR A 38 10.89 15.37 -10.12
C THR A 38 11.25 16.01 -8.78
N THR A 39 11.56 17.31 -8.81
CA THR A 39 11.88 18.12 -7.62
C THR A 39 10.61 18.53 -6.86
N LYS A 40 9.41 18.17 -7.35
CA LYS A 40 8.13 18.59 -6.76
C LYS A 40 7.68 17.61 -5.67
N GLU A 41 7.33 18.14 -4.51
CA GLU A 41 6.83 17.39 -3.35
C GLU A 41 5.61 16.50 -3.69
N SER A 42 4.74 16.96 -4.59
CA SER A 42 3.59 16.18 -5.08
C SER A 42 3.99 14.88 -5.79
N ALA A 43 5.13 14.87 -6.50
CA ALA A 43 5.62 13.66 -7.17
C ALA A 43 6.10 12.60 -6.16
N GLN A 44 6.56 13.03 -4.98
CA GLN A 44 6.98 12.12 -3.92
C GLN A 44 5.77 11.39 -3.30
N ILE A 45 4.67 12.11 -3.06
CA ILE A 45 3.42 11.50 -2.58
C ILE A 45 2.90 10.50 -3.60
N THR A 46 2.83 10.87 -4.89
CA THR A 46 2.39 9.96 -5.95
C THR A 46 3.26 8.70 -6.03
N LYS A 47 4.59 8.84 -5.94
CA LYS A 47 5.53 7.70 -5.94
C LYS A 47 5.26 6.75 -4.77
N GLN A 48 5.04 7.28 -3.57
CA GLN A 48 4.75 6.47 -2.39
C GLN A 48 3.40 5.77 -2.52
N THR A 49 2.36 6.46 -2.98
CA THR A 49 1.03 5.88 -3.20
C THR A 49 1.08 4.70 -4.17
N ILE A 50 1.72 4.83 -5.34
CA ILE A 50 1.74 3.70 -6.28
C ILE A 50 2.62 2.56 -5.75
N SER A 51 3.68 2.86 -5.02
CA SER A 51 4.52 1.83 -4.37
C SER A 51 3.72 1.03 -3.34
N ILE A 52 2.89 1.69 -2.53
CA ILE A 52 2.00 1.03 -1.57
C ILE A 52 0.97 0.14 -2.29
N LEU A 53 0.36 0.62 -3.38
CA LEU A 53 -0.58 -0.17 -4.17
C LEU A 53 0.06 -1.42 -4.76
N ILE A 54 1.30 -1.31 -5.26
CA ILE A 54 2.06 -2.46 -5.76
C ILE A 54 2.32 -3.47 -4.64
N ILE A 55 2.75 -3.01 -3.46
CA ILE A 55 3.00 -3.89 -2.32
C ILE A 55 1.71 -4.60 -1.90
N LEU A 56 0.58 -3.88 -1.82
CA LEU A 56 -0.72 -4.45 -1.48
C LEU A 56 -1.15 -5.52 -2.47
N ALA A 57 -1.17 -5.19 -3.76
CA ALA A 57 -1.55 -6.13 -4.82
C ALA A 57 -0.62 -7.35 -4.84
N GLY A 58 0.69 -7.11 -4.77
CA GLY A 58 1.69 -8.17 -4.77
C GLY A 58 1.58 -9.08 -3.54
N THR A 59 1.30 -8.54 -2.36
CA THR A 59 1.09 -9.33 -1.14
C THR A 59 -0.15 -10.22 -1.29
N LEU A 60 -1.24 -9.70 -1.85
CA LEU A 60 -2.44 -10.50 -2.13
C LEU A 60 -2.14 -11.63 -3.11
N THR A 61 -1.48 -11.35 -4.24
CA THR A 61 -1.10 -12.36 -5.22
C THR A 61 -0.15 -13.40 -4.63
N PHE A 62 0.77 -12.99 -3.76
CA PHE A 62 1.69 -13.91 -3.07
C PHE A 62 0.94 -14.86 -2.14
N ILE A 63 0.03 -14.36 -1.31
CA ILE A 63 -0.81 -15.20 -0.44
C ILE A 63 -1.65 -16.18 -1.26
N LEU A 64 -2.20 -15.73 -2.39
CA LEU A 64 -2.96 -16.58 -3.30
C LEU A 64 -2.12 -17.68 -3.95
N SER A 65 -0.84 -17.41 -4.22
CA SER A 65 0.08 -18.37 -4.83
C SER A 65 0.68 -19.38 -3.85
N LEU A 66 0.57 -19.18 -2.54
CA LEU A 66 1.11 -20.11 -1.56
C LEU A 66 0.37 -21.46 -1.61
N PRO A 67 1.11 -22.59 -1.61
CA PRO A 67 0.53 -23.93 -1.55
C PRO A 67 0.10 -24.26 -0.11
N MET A 68 -0.99 -23.61 0.32
CA MET A 68 -1.57 -23.75 1.66
C MET A 68 -3.02 -24.18 1.55
N ASP A 69 -3.52 -24.80 2.61
CA ASP A 69 -4.94 -25.11 2.77
C ASP A 69 -5.83 -23.88 2.52
N LYS A 70 -6.98 -24.11 1.88
CA LYS A 70 -7.92 -23.05 1.48
C LYS A 70 -8.51 -22.31 2.68
N SER A 71 -8.77 -23.01 3.80
CA SER A 71 -9.30 -22.42 5.03
C SER A 71 -8.28 -21.48 5.65
N LEU A 72 -7.04 -21.92 5.79
CA LEU A 72 -5.95 -21.09 6.33
C LEU A 72 -5.68 -19.87 5.44
N LYS A 73 -5.68 -20.05 4.11
CA LYS A 73 -5.53 -18.94 3.15
C LYS A 73 -6.66 -17.91 3.30
N GLY A 74 -7.91 -18.38 3.42
CA GLY A 74 -9.07 -17.53 3.67
C GLY A 74 -8.93 -16.72 4.96
N GLN A 75 -8.51 -17.35 6.05
CA GLN A 75 -8.29 -16.68 7.35
C GLN A 75 -7.22 -15.59 7.26
N ILE A 76 -6.08 -15.87 6.61
CA ILE A 76 -5.00 -14.89 6.42
C ILE A 76 -5.49 -13.70 5.58
N LEU A 77 -6.22 -13.95 4.50
CA LEU A 77 -6.76 -12.89 3.65
C LEU A 77 -7.80 -12.04 4.39
N SER A 78 -8.71 -12.67 5.15
CA SER A 78 -9.68 -11.96 5.99
C SER A 78 -9.01 -11.10 7.05
N PHE A 79 -7.99 -11.64 7.73
CA PHE A 79 -7.23 -10.90 8.73
C PHE A 79 -6.51 -9.69 8.12
N LEU A 80 -5.85 -9.89 6.97
CA LEU A 80 -5.18 -8.81 6.24
C LEU A 80 -6.19 -7.71 5.84
N ALA A 81 -7.36 -8.09 5.31
CA ALA A 81 -8.41 -7.15 4.92
C ALA A 81 -8.92 -6.33 6.11
N ILE A 82 -9.13 -6.96 7.28
CA ILE A 82 -9.56 -6.27 8.50
C ILE A 82 -8.50 -5.26 8.95
N ILE A 83 -7.22 -5.64 9.00
CA ILE A 83 -6.14 -4.72 9.42
C ILE A 83 -6.04 -3.53 8.48
N ILE A 84 -6.04 -3.77 7.17
CA ILE A 84 -5.95 -2.70 6.17
C ILE A 84 -7.15 -1.77 6.30
N SER A 85 -8.36 -2.33 6.43
CA SER A 85 -9.58 -1.55 6.60
C SER A 85 -9.53 -0.70 7.87
N ALA A 86 -9.11 -1.27 9.00
CA ALA A 86 -8.96 -0.56 10.26
C ALA A 86 -7.91 0.57 10.16
N ALA A 87 -6.76 0.31 9.54
CA ALA A 87 -5.72 1.32 9.34
C ALA A 87 -6.21 2.49 8.48
N ILE A 88 -6.95 2.21 7.39
CA ILE A 88 -7.53 3.24 6.53
C ILE A 88 -8.62 4.01 7.28
N ALA A 89 -9.54 3.32 7.96
CA ALA A 89 -10.63 3.95 8.69
C ALA A 89 -10.12 4.87 9.80
N LEU A 90 -9.15 4.40 10.59
CA LEU A 90 -8.58 5.17 11.70
C LEU A 90 -7.80 6.40 11.22
N SER A 91 -6.98 6.25 10.17
CA SER A 91 -6.20 7.36 9.59
C SER A 91 -7.04 8.36 8.79
N SER A 92 -8.16 7.93 8.20
CA SER A 92 -9.07 8.77 7.42
C SER A 92 -9.66 9.91 8.24
N THR A 93 -9.88 9.70 9.54
CA THR A 93 -10.44 10.73 10.44
C THR A 93 -9.59 12.00 10.49
N THR A 94 -8.26 11.89 10.49
CA THR A 94 -7.34 13.03 10.47
C THR A 94 -7.31 13.72 9.11
N ILE A 95 -7.25 12.93 8.02
CA ILE A 95 -7.25 13.47 6.65
C ILE A 95 -8.54 14.24 6.39
N LEU A 96 -9.68 13.61 6.68
CA LEU A 96 -10.99 14.21 6.51
C LEU A 96 -11.19 15.40 7.45
N GLY A 97 -10.72 15.32 8.70
CA GLY A 97 -10.76 16.44 9.64
C GLY A 97 -10.03 17.67 9.13
N ASN A 98 -8.79 17.52 8.64
CA ASN A 98 -8.01 18.61 8.05
C ASN A 98 -8.67 19.15 6.76
N LEU A 99 -9.21 18.27 5.93
CA LEU A 99 -9.90 18.65 4.70
C LEU A 99 -11.14 19.48 5.01
N ILE A 100 -12.01 19.00 5.91
CA ILE A 100 -13.22 19.70 6.33
C ILE A 100 -12.87 21.04 6.99
N ALA A 101 -11.86 21.07 7.87
CA ALA A 101 -11.40 22.32 8.49
C ALA A 101 -10.94 23.34 7.44
N GLY A 102 -10.21 22.90 6.41
CA GLY A 102 -9.81 23.75 5.28
C GLY A 102 -11.01 24.28 4.49
N ILE A 103 -11.97 23.41 4.13
CA ILE A 103 -13.20 23.81 3.45
C ILE A 103 -13.98 24.82 4.29
N MET A 104 -14.17 24.53 5.58
CA MET A 104 -14.92 25.36 6.51
C MET A 104 -14.28 26.73 6.69
N ASN A 105 -12.96 26.80 6.85
CA ASN A 105 -12.25 28.07 6.98
C ASN A 105 -12.41 28.93 5.71
N ASN A 106 -12.34 28.32 4.52
CA ASN A 106 -12.56 29.00 3.26
C ASN A 106 -14.03 29.46 3.09
N SER A 107 -15.00 28.63 3.47
CA SER A 107 -16.44 28.95 3.32
C SER A 107 -16.93 29.98 4.32
N MET A 108 -16.45 29.96 5.56
CA MET A 108 -16.89 30.92 6.59
C MET A 108 -16.23 32.29 6.44
N GLY A 109 -15.11 32.40 5.71
CA GLY A 109 -14.43 33.67 5.42
C GLY A 109 -14.05 34.47 6.67
N ARG A 110 -13.82 33.78 7.79
CA ARG A 110 -13.60 34.38 9.12
C ARG A 110 -12.26 35.12 9.23
N PHE A 111 -11.29 34.71 8.41
CA PHE A 111 -9.95 35.28 8.37
C PHE A 111 -9.52 35.48 6.92
N LYS A 112 -8.78 36.55 6.67
CA LYS A 112 -8.21 36.89 5.37
C LYS A 112 -6.68 36.89 5.44
N ILE A 113 -6.06 36.77 4.27
CA ILE A 113 -4.60 36.85 4.14
C ILE A 113 -4.15 38.24 4.63
N GLY A 114 -3.30 38.26 5.66
CA GLY A 114 -2.79 39.49 6.28
C GLY A 114 -3.43 39.84 7.63
N ASP A 115 -4.46 39.11 8.06
CA ASP A 115 -5.03 39.30 9.40
C ASP A 115 -4.06 38.78 10.47
N LEU A 116 -3.90 39.53 11.56
CA LEU A 116 -3.26 39.04 12.77
C LEU A 116 -4.27 38.22 13.57
N ILE A 117 -4.04 36.92 13.65
CA ILE A 117 -4.95 35.97 14.28
C ILE A 117 -4.25 35.37 15.50
N GLN A 118 -4.97 35.28 16.62
CA GLN A 118 -4.57 34.49 17.78
C GLN A 118 -5.56 33.31 17.90
N VAL A 119 -5.01 32.09 17.93
CA VAL A 119 -5.77 30.83 17.99
C VAL A 119 -5.82 30.32 19.42
#